data_AF-A0A1J0VQ17-F1
#
_entry.id   AF-A0A1J0VQ17-F1
#
_cell.length_a   1.000
_cell.length_b   1.000
_cell.length_c   1.000
_cell.angle_alpha   90.00
_cell.angle_beta   90.00
_cell.angle_gamma   90.00
#
_symmetry.space_group_name_H-M   'P 1'
#
loop_
_entity.id
_entity.type
_entity.pdbx_description
1 polymer ?
#
loop_
_entity_poly.entity_id
_entity_poly.type
_entity_poly.pdbx_seq_one_letter_code
_entity_poly.pdbx_strand_id
1 'polypeptide(L)'
;MVLSATGCADKATEAVTSTTESVTTTVTAPSSRVAPTSAPPTAEGSAFDVESVPLAQDLPGTFPYFTLPAGFENPNRDEPVRPRDRVPIWTGDRLEWVIGKVSQSYIHADEDHAFSKFALIDAIDTEVAAAGGSKITESKVPEELVDTIDEDLLVGFNAGLGGIYSQTVNTYLIRTEDRRVWIHLTADSASGHWLIAEELIETTTTK
;
A
#
# COMPACT_ATOMS: atom_id res chain seq x y z
N MET A 1 57.83 11.43 -38.16
CA MET A 1 58.35 10.44 -39.13
C MET A 1 57.75 9.11 -38.72
N VAL A 2 56.94 8.41 -39.52
CA VAL A 2 56.62 8.57 -40.96
C VAL A 2 55.19 9.13 -41.15
N LEU A 3 54.89 9.61 -42.37
CA LEU A 3 53.58 10.12 -42.81
C LEU A 3 53.19 9.39 -44.11
N SER A 4 51.92 9.03 -44.30
CA SER A 4 51.38 8.50 -45.57
C SER A 4 49.86 8.72 -45.63
N ALA A 5 49.23 8.49 -46.78
CA ALA A 5 47.85 8.90 -47.07
C ALA A 5 47.20 8.10 -48.22
N THR A 6 45.94 8.45 -48.54
CA THR A 6 45.23 8.17 -49.82
C THR A 6 44.60 6.76 -49.92
N GLY A 7 43.36 6.58 -50.43
CA GLY A 7 42.38 7.56 -50.94
C GLY A 7 41.00 6.96 -51.32
N CYS A 8 40.13 7.78 -51.93
CA CYS A 8 38.72 7.49 -52.30
C CYS A 8 38.58 6.69 -53.64
N ALA A 9 37.42 6.35 -54.23
CA ALA A 9 35.98 6.70 -54.09
C ALA A 9 35.10 5.48 -54.57
N ASP A 10 33.80 5.50 -54.95
CA ASP A 10 32.77 6.53 -55.24
C ASP A 10 31.31 5.96 -55.17
N LYS A 11 30.31 6.84 -55.24
CA LYS A 11 28.85 6.72 -55.62
C LYS A 11 28.09 5.38 -55.65
N ALA A 12 26.91 5.40 -55.00
CA ALA A 12 25.59 5.76 -55.58
C ALA A 12 24.67 6.22 -54.41
N THR A 13 23.98 7.36 -54.38
CA THR A 13 23.01 7.97 -55.32
C THR A 13 21.75 7.14 -55.52
N GLU A 14 20.68 7.48 -54.78
CA GLU A 14 19.37 7.73 -55.39
C GLU A 14 18.56 8.70 -54.53
N ALA A 15 17.73 9.53 -55.16
CA ALA A 15 16.83 10.48 -54.50
C ALA A 15 15.59 10.64 -55.39
N VAL A 16 14.40 10.53 -54.80
CA VAL A 16 13.12 10.65 -55.53
C VAL A 16 12.26 11.73 -54.89
N THR A 17 12.19 12.87 -55.57
CA THR A 17 11.19 13.92 -55.33
C THR A 17 9.80 13.39 -55.64
N SER A 18 8.79 13.75 -54.84
CA SER A 18 7.40 13.62 -55.27
C SER A 18 6.57 14.83 -54.83
N THR A 19 6.30 15.71 -55.79
CA THR A 19 5.26 16.73 -55.70
C THR A 19 3.95 16.10 -56.15
N THR A 20 2.87 16.27 -55.39
CA THR A 20 1.51 15.95 -55.85
C THR A 20 0.53 16.98 -55.30
N GLU A 21 -0.51 17.26 -56.07
CA GLU A 21 -1.31 18.48 -56.04
C GLU A 21 -2.34 18.54 -54.91
N SER A 22 -2.74 19.77 -54.55
CA SER A 22 -3.93 20.01 -53.73
C SER A 22 -5.21 19.72 -54.53
N VAL A 23 -6.06 18.84 -54.02
CA VAL A 23 -7.46 18.72 -54.45
C VAL A 23 -8.38 18.88 -53.24
N THR A 24 -9.25 19.89 -53.29
CA THR A 24 -10.26 20.13 -52.25
C THR A 24 -11.43 19.17 -52.43
N THR A 25 -11.71 18.36 -51.41
CA THR A 25 -12.93 17.53 -51.36
C THR A 25 -13.62 17.69 -50.00
N THR A 26 -14.67 18.51 -49.95
CA THR A 26 -15.55 18.62 -48.79
C THR A 26 -16.44 17.38 -48.68
N VAL A 27 -16.28 16.59 -47.61
CA VAL A 27 -17.17 15.46 -47.30
C VAL A 27 -17.81 15.68 -45.93
N THR A 28 -19.09 16.01 -45.93
CA THR A 28 -19.92 16.04 -44.72
C THR A 28 -20.38 14.62 -44.38
N ALA A 29 -20.00 14.11 -43.22
CA ALA A 29 -20.47 12.84 -42.66
C ALA A 29 -21.10 13.07 -41.26
N PRO A 30 -22.09 12.25 -40.84
CA PRO A 30 -23.00 12.63 -39.76
C PRO A 30 -22.39 12.51 -38.35
N SER A 31 -22.78 13.44 -37.47
CA SER A 31 -22.43 13.40 -36.05
C SER A 31 -23.29 12.38 -35.30
N SER A 32 -22.76 11.16 -35.13
CA SER A 32 -23.33 10.16 -34.24
C SER A 32 -23.16 10.57 -32.78
N ARG A 33 -24.19 11.18 -32.20
CA ARG A 33 -24.21 11.58 -30.78
C ARG A 33 -24.26 10.33 -29.89
N VAL A 34 -23.08 9.86 -29.47
CA VAL A 34 -22.96 8.87 -28.40
C VAL A 34 -23.64 9.46 -27.16
N ALA A 35 -24.71 8.80 -26.69
CA ALA A 35 -25.31 9.16 -25.41
C ALA A 35 -24.31 8.80 -24.30
N PRO A 36 -24.17 9.63 -23.25
CA PRO A 36 -23.36 9.23 -22.10
C PRO A 36 -23.99 8.00 -21.48
N THR A 37 -23.27 6.88 -21.48
CA THR A 37 -23.53 5.78 -20.56
C THR A 37 -23.43 6.36 -19.17
N SER A 38 -24.55 6.47 -18.46
CA SER A 38 -24.52 6.79 -17.03
C SER A 38 -23.65 5.74 -16.35
N ALA A 39 -22.60 6.20 -15.66
CA ALA A 39 -21.83 5.31 -14.80
C ALA A 39 -22.79 4.62 -13.82
N PRO A 40 -22.57 3.34 -13.46
CA PRO A 40 -23.31 2.73 -12.36
C PRO A 40 -23.10 3.62 -11.11
N PRO A 41 -24.12 3.79 -10.26
CA PRO A 41 -23.97 4.58 -9.05
C PRO A 41 -22.84 3.97 -8.21
N THR A 42 -21.88 4.81 -7.80
CA THR A 42 -20.95 4.45 -6.73
C THR A 42 -21.78 4.02 -5.54
N ALA A 43 -21.60 2.77 -5.10
CA ALA A 43 -22.23 2.32 -3.88
C ALA A 43 -21.57 3.07 -2.71
N GLU A 44 -22.25 4.08 -2.19
CA GLU A 44 -21.89 4.75 -0.94
C GLU A 44 -22.04 3.73 0.20
N GLY A 45 -20.97 2.97 0.43
CA GLY A 45 -20.88 2.08 1.58
C GLY A 45 -21.01 2.87 2.87
N SER A 46 -21.60 2.24 3.89
CA SER A 46 -21.55 2.81 5.24
C SER A 46 -20.07 2.94 5.66
N ALA A 47 -19.73 4.08 6.28
CA ALA A 47 -18.40 4.26 6.85
C ALA A 47 -18.09 3.15 7.87
N PHE A 48 -16.82 2.77 7.95
CA PHE A 48 -16.32 1.71 8.80
C PHE A 48 -16.52 2.08 10.29
N ASP A 49 -17.36 1.28 10.94
CA ASP A 49 -17.55 1.26 12.38
C ASP A 49 -16.64 0.21 13.03
N VAL A 50 -15.73 0.68 13.88
CA VAL A 50 -14.84 -0.14 14.71
C VAL A 50 -15.63 -1.11 15.59
N GLU A 51 -16.80 -0.70 16.07
CA GLU A 51 -17.61 -1.51 16.98
C GLU A 51 -18.34 -2.67 16.29
N SER A 52 -18.38 -2.68 14.95
CA SER A 52 -18.92 -3.77 14.13
C SER A 52 -18.03 -5.01 14.06
N VAL A 53 -16.72 -4.88 14.34
CA VAL A 53 -15.78 -6.00 14.35
C VAL A 53 -16.00 -6.85 15.62
N PRO A 54 -16.11 -8.20 15.51
CA PRO A 54 -16.30 -9.07 16.66
C PRO A 54 -15.19 -8.95 17.72
N LEU A 55 -15.53 -9.32 18.96
CA LEU A 55 -14.53 -9.50 20.01
C LEU A 55 -13.88 -10.89 19.88
N ALA A 56 -12.54 -10.91 19.85
CA ALA A 56 -11.75 -12.10 20.09
C ALA A 56 -11.83 -12.49 21.58
N GLN A 57 -11.65 -13.78 21.90
CA GLN A 57 -11.84 -14.30 23.26
C GLN A 57 -10.66 -13.97 24.19
N ASP A 58 -9.45 -13.93 23.66
CA ASP A 58 -8.23 -13.38 24.26
C ASP A 58 -7.18 -13.19 23.14
N LEU A 59 -6.16 -12.36 23.35
CA LEU A 59 -5.02 -12.21 22.44
C LEU A 59 -3.72 -12.65 23.14
N PRO A 60 -3.31 -13.93 22.98
CA PRO A 60 -2.23 -14.51 23.78
C PRO A 60 -0.84 -13.93 23.43
N GLY A 61 0.06 -13.96 24.42
CA GLY A 61 1.45 -13.54 24.24
C GLY A 61 1.73 -12.14 24.79
N THR A 62 2.45 -11.32 24.04
CA THR A 62 2.83 -9.95 24.42
C THR A 62 3.04 -9.11 23.16
N PHE A 63 2.68 -7.83 23.22
CA PHE A 63 2.88 -6.87 22.13
C PHE A 63 4.31 -6.96 21.54
N PRO A 64 4.48 -7.07 20.21
CA PRO A 64 3.49 -6.81 19.14
C PRO A 64 2.47 -7.92 18.85
N TYR A 65 2.44 -9.02 19.61
CA TYR A 65 1.57 -10.20 19.44
C TYR A 65 1.85 -11.05 18.18
N PHE A 66 2.20 -10.41 17.06
CA PHE A 66 2.56 -11.06 15.81
C PHE A 66 4.07 -11.01 15.58
N THR A 67 4.60 -12.06 14.95
CA THR A 67 5.95 -12.12 14.39
C THR A 67 5.85 -12.18 12.87
N LEU A 68 6.96 -12.00 12.14
CA LEU A 68 6.94 -12.21 10.69
C LEU A 68 6.66 -13.69 10.40
N PRO A 69 5.79 -14.03 9.43
CA PRO A 69 5.49 -15.43 9.09
C PRO A 69 6.71 -16.16 8.51
N ALA A 70 6.71 -17.49 8.57
CA ALA A 70 7.77 -18.31 7.97
C ALA A 70 7.93 -18.02 6.46
N GLY A 71 9.18 -17.91 5.99
CA GLY A 71 9.51 -17.43 4.65
C GLY A 71 9.85 -15.92 4.60
N PHE A 72 9.66 -15.19 5.70
CA PHE A 72 9.86 -13.73 5.77
C PHE A 72 10.67 -13.29 6.99
N GLU A 73 11.48 -12.25 6.81
CA GLU A 73 12.35 -11.68 7.85
C GLU A 73 12.45 -10.15 7.78
N ASN A 74 13.06 -9.57 8.83
CA ASN A 74 13.55 -8.21 8.83
C ASN A 74 15.08 -8.24 8.60
N PRO A 75 15.60 -7.90 7.40
CA PRO A 75 17.04 -7.89 7.14
C PRO A 75 17.75 -6.68 7.78
N ASN A 76 16.99 -5.74 8.35
CA ASN A 76 17.49 -4.61 9.10
C ASN A 76 17.49 -4.91 10.61
N ARG A 77 18.09 -4.02 11.41
CA ARG A 77 17.93 -4.06 12.86
C ARG A 77 16.47 -3.81 13.24
N ASP A 78 15.96 -4.51 14.25
CA ASP A 78 14.64 -4.24 14.84
C ASP A 78 14.50 -2.81 15.38
N GLU A 79 13.39 -2.17 15.02
CA GLU A 79 12.98 -0.90 15.59
C GLU A 79 12.45 -1.08 17.02
N PRO A 80 12.80 -0.22 17.98
CA PRO A 80 12.33 -0.36 19.35
C PRO A 80 10.83 -0.03 19.45
N VAL A 81 10.08 -0.90 20.12
CA VAL A 81 8.67 -0.65 20.47
C VAL A 81 8.53 0.70 21.17
N ARG A 82 7.71 1.59 20.60
CA ARG A 82 7.37 2.88 21.21
C ARG A 82 6.27 2.62 22.24
N PRO A 83 6.47 2.96 23.53
CA PRO A 83 5.54 2.58 24.61
C PRO A 83 4.25 3.41 24.63
N ARG A 84 4.29 4.63 24.06
CA ARG A 84 3.11 5.44 23.75
C ARG A 84 3.46 6.41 22.62
N ASP A 85 2.80 6.28 21.48
CA ASP A 85 2.89 7.20 20.35
C ASP A 85 1.53 7.33 19.64
N ARG A 86 1.43 8.14 18.59
CA ARG A 86 0.22 8.34 17.77
C ARG A 86 0.52 8.03 16.30
N VAL A 87 -0.33 7.23 15.66
CA VAL A 87 -0.16 6.80 14.26
C VAL A 87 -1.47 6.88 13.47
N PRO A 88 -1.42 7.19 12.16
CA PRO A 88 -2.57 7.10 11.27
C PRO A 88 -2.73 5.67 10.73
N ILE A 89 -3.94 5.14 10.78
CA ILE A 89 -4.31 3.83 10.23
C ILE A 89 -5.44 4.03 9.21
N TRP A 90 -5.27 3.54 7.98
CA TRP A 90 -6.27 3.68 6.92
C TRP A 90 -7.42 2.68 7.08
N THR A 91 -8.66 3.15 7.17
CA THR A 91 -9.87 2.31 7.34
C THR A 91 -10.51 1.85 6.03
N GLY A 92 -10.09 2.43 4.89
CA GLY A 92 -10.86 2.39 3.64
C GLY A 92 -11.77 3.61 3.43
N ASP A 93 -11.98 4.45 4.46
CA ASP A 93 -12.68 5.74 4.35
C ASP A 93 -11.92 6.95 4.93
N ARG A 94 -11.08 6.74 5.97
CA ARG A 94 -10.37 7.80 6.70
C ARG A 94 -9.06 7.30 7.28
N LEU A 95 -8.25 8.25 7.75
CA LEU A 95 -7.13 7.98 8.66
C LEU A 95 -7.66 7.98 10.10
N GLU A 96 -7.82 6.80 10.68
CA GLU A 96 -8.12 6.62 12.10
C GLU A 96 -6.84 6.84 12.92
N TRP A 97 -6.92 7.62 13.99
CA TRP A 97 -5.73 8.11 14.70
C TRP A 97 -5.50 7.37 16.02
N VAL A 98 -4.84 6.24 15.91
CA VAL A 98 -4.59 5.30 17.02
C VAL A 98 -3.50 5.84 17.95
N ILE A 99 -3.72 5.78 19.27
CA ILE A 99 -2.77 6.23 20.30
C ILE A 99 -2.49 5.10 21.30
N GLY A 100 -1.22 4.67 21.40
CA GLY A 100 -0.84 3.58 22.29
C GLY A 100 0.54 3.00 21.98
N LYS A 101 0.76 1.71 22.26
CA LYS A 101 2.05 1.07 21.91
C LYS A 101 2.16 0.93 20.40
N VAL A 102 3.35 1.14 19.83
CA VAL A 102 3.59 0.97 18.40
C VAL A 102 4.85 0.14 18.15
N SER A 103 4.74 -0.82 17.23
CA SER A 103 5.85 -1.58 16.63
C SER A 103 5.83 -1.39 15.11
N GLN A 104 6.97 -1.52 14.45
CA GLN A 104 7.08 -1.46 13.00
C GLN A 104 8.24 -2.33 12.50
N SER A 105 8.15 -2.81 11.26
CA SER A 105 9.26 -3.53 10.61
C SER A 105 9.15 -3.48 9.09
N TYR A 106 10.31 -3.44 8.44
CA TYR A 106 10.45 -3.91 7.06
C TYR A 106 10.24 -5.43 7.02
N ILE A 107 9.80 -5.92 5.86
CA ILE A 107 9.57 -7.34 5.59
C ILE A 107 10.22 -7.66 4.25
N HIS A 108 11.13 -8.63 4.23
CA HIS A 108 11.67 -9.24 3.02
C HIS A 108 11.46 -10.76 3.10
N ALA A 109 11.78 -11.50 2.04
CA ALA A 109 11.94 -12.94 2.16
C ALA A 109 13.25 -13.26 2.88
N ASP A 110 13.30 -14.39 3.58
CA ASP A 110 14.55 -14.93 4.11
C ASP A 110 15.48 -15.45 2.99
N GLU A 111 16.72 -15.81 3.36
CA GLU A 111 17.77 -16.19 2.41
C GLU A 111 17.50 -17.49 1.60
N ASP A 112 16.53 -18.32 2.00
CA ASP A 112 16.11 -19.53 1.29
C ASP A 112 14.90 -19.29 0.34
N HIS A 113 14.21 -18.14 0.44
CA HIS A 113 12.94 -17.90 -0.24
C HIS A 113 12.94 -16.71 -1.22
N ALA A 114 11.99 -16.72 -2.16
CA ALA A 114 11.72 -15.60 -3.06
C ALA A 114 10.51 -14.80 -2.57
N PHE A 115 10.61 -13.46 -2.50
CA PHE A 115 9.53 -12.62 -1.99
C PHE A 115 8.25 -12.77 -2.81
N SER A 116 7.14 -13.01 -2.11
CA SER A 116 5.81 -13.14 -2.68
C SER A 116 4.81 -12.34 -1.85
N LYS A 117 4.40 -11.18 -2.37
CA LYS A 117 3.33 -10.36 -1.80
C LYS A 117 2.05 -11.14 -1.51
N PHE A 118 1.70 -12.07 -2.39
CA PHE A 118 0.52 -12.92 -2.19
C PHE A 118 0.70 -13.81 -0.96
N ALA A 119 1.84 -14.50 -0.82
CA ALA A 119 2.09 -15.36 0.34
C ALA A 119 2.21 -14.58 1.65
N LEU A 120 2.77 -13.35 1.61
CA LEU A 120 2.82 -12.48 2.79
C LEU A 120 1.41 -12.07 3.25
N ILE A 121 0.56 -11.64 2.31
CA ILE A 121 -0.81 -11.23 2.65
C ILE A 121 -1.65 -12.43 3.11
N ASP A 122 -1.57 -13.57 2.42
CA ASP A 122 -2.28 -14.82 2.77
C ASP A 122 -1.88 -15.37 4.15
N ALA A 123 -0.60 -15.29 4.51
CA ALA A 123 -0.10 -15.66 5.83
C ALA A 123 -0.63 -14.71 6.92
N ILE A 124 -0.58 -13.38 6.71
CA ILE A 124 -1.10 -12.40 7.66
C ILE A 124 -2.63 -12.47 7.79
N ASP A 125 -3.37 -12.64 6.67
CA ASP A 125 -4.82 -12.92 6.68
C ASP A 125 -5.12 -14.15 7.56
N THR A 126 -4.33 -15.23 7.41
CA THR A 126 -4.49 -16.47 8.18
C THR A 126 -4.18 -16.29 9.67
N GLU A 127 -3.08 -15.63 10.03
CA GLU A 127 -2.69 -15.40 11.43
C GLU A 127 -3.68 -14.45 12.14
N VAL A 128 -4.12 -13.38 11.47
CA VAL A 128 -5.14 -12.46 12.01
C VAL A 128 -6.48 -13.17 12.20
N ALA A 129 -6.92 -13.98 11.23
CA ALA A 129 -8.15 -14.74 11.36
C ALA A 129 -8.08 -15.78 12.50
N ALA A 130 -6.93 -16.44 12.67
CA ALA A 130 -6.69 -17.36 13.80
C ALA A 130 -6.70 -16.64 15.17
N ALA A 131 -6.28 -15.38 15.22
CA ALA A 131 -6.38 -14.50 16.39
C ALA A 131 -7.79 -13.87 16.59
N GLY A 132 -8.78 -14.22 15.76
CA GLY A 132 -10.14 -13.67 15.83
C GLY A 132 -10.29 -12.23 15.32
N GLY A 133 -9.32 -11.72 14.57
CA GLY A 133 -9.36 -10.42 13.93
C GLY A 133 -10.16 -10.38 12.62
N SER A 134 -10.13 -9.24 11.95
CA SER A 134 -10.77 -9.04 10.65
C SER A 134 -9.98 -8.08 9.76
N LYS A 135 -9.91 -8.36 8.46
CA LYS A 135 -9.45 -7.42 7.43
C LYS A 135 -10.50 -6.32 7.28
N ILE A 136 -10.08 -5.08 7.51
CA ILE A 136 -10.91 -3.86 7.46
C ILE A 136 -10.95 -3.32 6.03
N THR A 137 -9.80 -3.25 5.37
CA THR A 137 -9.70 -2.80 3.98
C THR A 137 -8.50 -3.44 3.29
N GLU A 138 -8.62 -3.54 1.96
CA GLU A 138 -7.53 -3.78 1.03
C GLU A 138 -7.67 -2.76 -0.10
N SER A 139 -7.16 -1.55 0.14
CA SER A 139 -7.38 -0.38 -0.74
C SER A 139 -6.20 0.60 -0.69
N LYS A 140 -6.14 1.55 -1.63
CA LYS A 140 -5.17 2.65 -1.57
C LYS A 140 -5.70 3.78 -0.71
N VAL A 141 -4.81 4.45 0.01
CA VAL A 141 -5.09 5.76 0.61
C VAL A 141 -5.15 6.81 -0.52
N PRO A 142 -6.13 7.72 -0.54
CA PRO A 142 -6.08 8.92 -1.37
C PRO A 142 -4.83 9.74 -1.06
N GLU A 143 -4.13 10.21 -2.09
CA GLU A 143 -2.87 10.98 -1.97
C GLU A 143 -3.10 12.26 -1.14
N GLU A 144 -4.25 12.90 -1.33
CA GLU A 144 -4.69 14.09 -0.60
C GLU A 144 -4.97 13.86 0.89
N LEU A 145 -5.09 12.60 1.33
CA LEU A 145 -5.13 12.24 2.75
C LEU A 145 -3.74 11.90 3.30
N VAL A 146 -2.86 11.26 2.50
CA VAL A 146 -1.47 11.01 2.93
C VAL A 146 -0.74 12.34 3.15
N ASP A 147 -1.00 13.34 2.30
CA ASP A 147 -0.48 14.72 2.43
C ASP A 147 -1.00 15.49 3.67
N THR A 148 -1.95 14.92 4.44
CA THR A 148 -2.35 15.47 5.76
C THR A 148 -1.56 14.89 6.92
N ILE A 149 -0.69 13.90 6.66
CA ILE A 149 0.19 13.29 7.65
C ILE A 149 1.48 14.11 7.72
N ASP A 150 1.96 14.33 8.94
CA ASP A 150 3.19 15.06 9.22
C ASP A 150 4.45 14.32 8.66
N GLU A 151 5.39 15.06 8.08
CA GLU A 151 6.58 14.49 7.42
C GLU A 151 7.53 13.81 8.42
N ASP A 152 7.75 14.39 9.61
CA ASP A 152 8.58 13.75 10.65
C ASP A 152 7.92 12.46 11.16
N LEU A 153 6.58 12.37 11.14
CA LEU A 153 5.84 11.13 11.42
C LEU A 153 6.06 10.09 10.32
N LEU A 154 5.91 10.46 9.04
CA LEU A 154 6.11 9.55 7.90
C LEU A 154 7.56 9.03 7.82
N VAL A 155 8.55 9.89 8.13
CA VAL A 155 9.97 9.49 8.23
C VAL A 155 10.18 8.61 9.46
N GLY A 156 9.67 9.00 10.63
CA GLY A 156 9.82 8.25 11.87
C GLY A 156 9.16 6.86 11.84
N PHE A 157 8.10 6.68 11.05
CA PHE A 157 7.40 5.42 10.87
C PHE A 157 7.61 4.78 9.47
N ASN A 158 8.71 5.12 8.78
CA ASN A 158 8.95 4.63 7.41
C ASN A 158 9.05 3.10 7.30
N ALA A 159 9.49 2.41 8.36
CA ALA A 159 9.58 0.96 8.36
C ALA A 159 8.20 0.28 8.28
N GLY A 160 7.13 0.92 8.81
CA GLY A 160 5.78 0.36 8.85
C GLY A 160 4.69 1.09 8.04
N LEU A 161 4.91 2.37 7.72
CA LEU A 161 4.09 3.16 6.78
C LEU A 161 4.73 3.28 5.39
N GLY A 162 5.83 2.56 5.13
CA GLY A 162 6.48 2.53 3.83
C GLY A 162 5.51 2.16 2.70
N GLY A 163 5.70 2.75 1.53
CA GLY A 163 4.85 2.50 0.36
C GLY A 163 3.43 3.08 0.41
N ILE A 164 2.98 3.73 1.50
CA ILE A 164 1.60 4.24 1.67
C ILE A 164 1.07 5.09 0.51
N TYR A 165 1.92 5.91 -0.13
CA TYR A 165 1.60 6.72 -1.31
C TYR A 165 1.31 5.91 -2.59
N SER A 166 1.81 4.67 -2.70
CA SER A 166 1.87 3.93 -3.97
C SER A 166 1.22 2.56 -3.94
N GLN A 167 1.22 1.90 -2.78
CA GLN A 167 0.75 0.52 -2.61
C GLN A 167 -0.69 0.45 -2.10
N THR A 168 -1.31 -0.71 -2.29
CA THR A 168 -2.52 -1.08 -1.57
C THR A 168 -2.18 -1.34 -0.11
N VAL A 169 -2.83 -0.64 0.81
CA VAL A 169 -2.80 -0.90 2.24
C VAL A 169 -3.79 -2.01 2.56
N ASN A 170 -3.31 -3.00 3.29
CA ASN A 170 -4.12 -3.99 3.99
C ASN A 170 -4.19 -3.56 5.46
N THR A 171 -5.40 -3.26 5.96
CA THR A 171 -5.60 -2.93 7.37
C THR A 171 -6.38 -4.04 8.06
N TYR A 172 -5.93 -4.42 9.24
CA TYR A 172 -6.57 -5.40 10.11
C TYR A 172 -6.86 -4.82 11.48
N LEU A 173 -7.89 -5.34 12.13
CA LEU A 173 -8.23 -5.05 13.52
C LEU A 173 -8.57 -6.34 14.26
N ILE A 174 -8.00 -6.49 15.45
CA ILE A 174 -8.41 -7.44 16.48
C ILE A 174 -8.93 -6.64 17.67
N ARG A 175 -10.05 -7.05 18.25
CA ARG A 175 -10.65 -6.42 19.42
C ARG A 175 -10.73 -7.41 20.58
N THR A 176 -10.43 -6.95 21.79
CA THR A 176 -10.81 -7.61 23.04
C THR A 176 -11.73 -6.66 23.83
N GLU A 177 -12.12 -7.05 25.05
CA GLU A 177 -12.84 -6.15 25.97
C GLU A 177 -11.98 -4.96 26.45
N ASP A 178 -10.64 -5.07 26.39
CA ASP A 178 -9.70 -4.13 27.02
C ASP A 178 -8.72 -3.44 26.06
N ARG A 179 -8.61 -3.90 24.80
CA ARG A 179 -7.73 -3.28 23.79
C ARG A 179 -8.20 -3.51 22.36
N ARG A 180 -7.66 -2.70 21.46
CA ARG A 180 -7.71 -2.84 20.01
C ARG A 180 -6.29 -2.99 19.48
N VAL A 181 -6.02 -4.04 18.70
CA VAL A 181 -4.75 -4.21 18.00
C VAL A 181 -4.99 -4.01 16.51
N TRP A 182 -4.41 -2.93 16.00
CA TRP A 182 -4.44 -2.55 14.59
C TRP A 182 -3.16 -3.03 13.90
N ILE A 183 -3.29 -3.53 12.68
CA ILE A 183 -2.15 -3.89 11.82
C ILE A 183 -2.34 -3.19 10.47
N HIS A 184 -1.39 -2.35 10.09
CA HIS A 184 -1.28 -1.71 8.78
C HIS A 184 -0.16 -2.40 8.00
N LEU A 185 -0.47 -2.97 6.84
CA LEU A 185 0.47 -3.71 5.99
C LEU A 185 0.46 -3.18 4.55
N THR A 186 1.64 -2.85 4.03
CA THR A 186 1.85 -2.65 2.58
C THR A 186 2.85 -3.68 2.05
N ALA A 187 2.80 -3.94 0.75
CA ALA A 187 3.79 -4.76 0.05
C ALA A 187 3.84 -4.41 -1.44
N ASP A 188 5.00 -4.56 -2.06
CA ASP A 188 5.20 -4.42 -3.51
C ASP A 188 5.64 -5.77 -4.14
N SER A 189 6.53 -5.78 -5.14
CA SER A 189 7.05 -7.02 -5.75
C SER A 189 8.32 -7.58 -5.08
N ALA A 190 8.91 -6.87 -4.12
CA ALA A 190 10.22 -7.19 -3.53
C ALA A 190 10.25 -7.10 -1.99
N SER A 191 9.40 -6.28 -1.38
CA SER A 191 9.34 -6.10 0.07
C SER A 191 7.94 -5.77 0.59
N GLY A 192 7.81 -5.74 1.91
CA GLY A 192 6.67 -5.21 2.64
C GLY A 192 7.07 -4.34 3.82
N HIS A 193 6.07 -3.64 4.37
CA HIS A 193 6.18 -2.80 5.55
C HIS A 193 4.97 -3.08 6.42
N TRP A 194 5.17 -3.27 7.73
CA TRP A 194 4.05 -3.36 8.67
C TRP A 194 4.21 -2.46 9.88
N LEU A 195 3.09 -1.95 10.37
CA LEU A 195 2.96 -1.19 11.60
C LEU A 195 1.87 -1.85 12.45
N ILE A 196 2.19 -2.16 13.70
CA ILE A 196 1.26 -2.75 14.67
C ILE A 196 1.06 -1.74 15.79
N ALA A 197 -0.20 -1.43 16.13
CA ALA A 197 -0.54 -0.49 17.19
C ALA A 197 -1.56 -1.07 18.17
N GLU A 198 -1.27 -1.00 19.47
CA GLU A 198 -2.19 -1.39 20.55
C GLU A 198 -2.77 -0.13 21.20
N GLU A 199 -4.06 0.09 20.99
CA GLU A 199 -4.88 1.06 21.73
C GLU A 199 -5.54 0.34 22.91
N LEU A 200 -5.39 0.88 24.13
CA LEU A 200 -6.11 0.37 25.30
C LEU A 200 -7.49 1.02 25.39
N ILE A 201 -8.53 0.21 25.59
CA ILE A 201 -9.90 0.67 25.82
C ILE A 201 -10.02 0.99 27.32
N GLU A 202 -10.25 2.25 27.68
CA GLU A 202 -10.53 2.63 29.07
C GLU A 202 -11.92 2.12 29.49
N THR A 203 -11.95 0.90 30.06
CA THR A 203 -13.16 0.27 30.61
C THR A 203 -13.69 1.09 31.79
N THR A 204 -14.63 1.99 31.49
CA THR A 204 -15.21 2.94 32.45
C THR A 204 -16.02 2.19 33.52
N THR A 205 -15.31 1.77 34.57
CA THR A 205 -15.86 0.99 35.68
C THR A 205 -16.84 1.85 36.47
N THR A 206 -18.12 1.77 36.08
CA THR A 206 -19.22 2.43 36.79
C THR A 206 -19.35 1.82 38.18
N LYS A 207 -19.39 2.68 39.21
CA LYS A 207 -19.34 2.34 40.63
C LYS A 207 -20.51 2.99 41.37
#